data_AF-A0A3B8QTG3-F1
#
_entry.id   AF-A0A3B8QTG3-F1
#
_cell.length_a   1.000
_cell.length_b   1.000
_cell.length_c   1.000
_cell.angle_alpha   90.00
_cell.angle_beta   90.00
_cell.angle_gamma   90.00
#
_symmetry.space_group_name_H-M   'P 1'
#
loop_
_entity.id
_entity.type
_entity.pdbx_description
1 polymer ?
#
loop_
_entity_poly.entity_id
_entity_poly.type
_entity_poly.pdbx_seq_one_letter_code
_entity_poly.pdbx_strand_id
1 'polypeptide(L)'
;LLASGCTAIAYETVTDHIGGLPLLAPMSEVAGRLAPQVGAWTLQKANGGRGVLMGGVPGVGPARIVIIGGGVVGTQAARIAAGMGADVTVLDQSLPRMRYLDDTFGTHFKTNYASQGDTAELVSQADMVIGAVLIPGAAAPKLVTREQLTTMKSGAVIVDVAIDQGGCFETSRATTHEDPIYNEEGIMHYCVANMPGAVARTSTIALGNATMPFMLALADKGWQKACEDNPHLLAGLNIHAGRLTYYAVGKALGINVLTPNLALKV
;
A
#
# COMPACT_ATOMS: atom_id res chain seq x y z
N LEU A 1 -12.92 19.15 11.48
CA LEU A 1 -12.68 18.31 12.68
C LEU A 1 -12.29 19.14 13.90
N LEU A 2 -11.21 19.95 13.87
CA LEU A 2 -10.85 20.78 15.04
C LEU A 2 -12.00 21.72 15.46
N ALA A 3 -12.56 22.47 14.52
CA ALA A 3 -13.64 23.42 14.81
C ALA A 3 -14.92 22.77 15.39
N SER A 4 -15.17 21.48 15.13
CA SER A 4 -16.36 20.78 15.67
C SER A 4 -16.18 20.29 17.10
N GLY A 5 -14.96 20.35 17.67
CA GLY A 5 -14.68 19.88 19.03
C GLY A 5 -14.77 18.36 19.23
N CYS A 6 -14.94 17.57 18.15
CA CYS A 6 -15.13 16.13 18.25
C CYS A 6 -13.88 15.40 18.77
N THR A 7 -14.09 14.24 19.38
CA THR A 7 -13.02 13.27 19.60
C THR A 7 -12.87 12.40 18.35
N ALA A 8 -11.69 12.39 17.74
CA ALA A 8 -11.40 11.60 16.54
C ALA A 8 -10.20 10.66 16.78
N ILE A 9 -10.43 9.37 16.53
CA ILE A 9 -9.42 8.32 16.58
C ILE A 9 -9.25 7.78 15.15
N ALA A 10 -8.03 7.81 14.63
CA ALA A 10 -7.74 7.43 13.24
C ALA A 10 -7.16 6.01 13.18
N TYR A 11 -7.75 5.16 12.34
CA TYR A 11 -7.41 3.73 12.26
C TYR A 11 -5.94 3.51 11.90
N GLU A 12 -5.42 4.27 10.95
CA GLU A 12 -4.06 4.20 10.43
C GLU A 12 -2.98 4.66 11.42
N THR A 13 -3.39 5.18 12.58
CA THR A 13 -2.48 5.58 13.68
C THR A 13 -2.65 4.72 14.94
N VAL A 14 -3.63 3.82 14.97
CA VAL A 14 -3.70 2.77 15.99
C VAL A 14 -2.55 1.80 15.77
N THR A 15 -1.81 1.49 16.84
CA THR A 15 -0.62 0.64 16.78
C THR A 15 -0.88 -0.76 17.34
N ASP A 16 0.14 -1.61 17.35
CA ASP A 16 0.15 -2.86 18.11
C ASP A 16 1.43 -2.99 18.97
N HIS A 17 1.55 -4.10 19.68
CA HIS A 17 2.63 -4.41 20.60
C HIS A 17 3.99 -4.64 19.92
N ILE A 18 4.03 -4.85 18.60
CA ILE A 18 5.25 -5.01 17.80
C ILE A 18 5.55 -3.78 16.94
N GLY A 19 4.82 -2.67 17.14
CA GLY A 19 5.00 -1.42 16.40
C GLY A 19 4.35 -1.41 15.01
N GLY A 20 3.48 -2.35 14.71
CA GLY A 20 2.68 -2.41 13.48
C GLY A 20 1.43 -1.54 13.53
N LEU A 21 0.69 -1.53 12.40
CA LEU A 21 -0.56 -0.80 12.21
C LEU A 21 -1.70 -1.79 11.93
N PRO A 22 -2.29 -2.41 12.99
CA PRO A 22 -3.18 -3.56 12.84
C PRO A 22 -4.47 -3.24 12.09
N LEU A 23 -4.94 -1.99 12.12
CA LEU A 23 -6.16 -1.58 11.42
C LEU A 23 -5.90 -1.19 9.96
N LEU A 24 -4.65 -0.92 9.58
CA LEU A 24 -4.24 -0.65 8.20
C LEU A 24 -3.82 -1.93 7.46
N ALA A 25 -3.28 -2.91 8.18
CA ALA A 25 -2.86 -4.21 7.66
C ALA A 25 -3.90 -4.89 6.74
N PRO A 26 -5.19 -5.06 7.12
CA PRO A 26 -6.17 -5.73 6.27
C PRO A 26 -6.42 -4.99 4.95
N MET A 27 -6.37 -3.66 4.94
CA MET A 27 -6.53 -2.86 3.71
C MET A 27 -5.29 -3.00 2.81
N SER A 28 -4.10 -3.03 3.41
CA SER A 28 -2.85 -3.34 2.70
C SER A 28 -2.89 -4.73 2.06
N GLU A 29 -3.44 -5.72 2.77
CA GLU A 29 -3.58 -7.08 2.24
C GLU A 29 -4.52 -7.13 1.04
N VAL A 30 -5.69 -6.48 1.14
CA VAL A 30 -6.65 -6.40 0.03
C VAL A 30 -6.02 -5.70 -1.18
N ALA A 31 -5.41 -4.53 -0.97
CA ALA A 31 -4.78 -3.77 -2.05
C ALA A 31 -3.66 -4.56 -2.73
N GLY A 32 -2.80 -5.21 -1.95
CA GLY A 32 -1.75 -6.08 -2.48
C GLY A 32 -2.30 -7.24 -3.29
N ARG A 33 -3.39 -7.88 -2.86
CA ARG A 33 -4.01 -8.97 -3.65
C ARG A 33 -4.72 -8.48 -4.91
N LEU A 34 -5.27 -7.27 -4.89
CA LEU A 34 -5.91 -6.67 -6.06
C LEU A 34 -4.90 -6.22 -7.12
N ALA A 35 -3.74 -5.73 -6.71
CA ALA A 35 -2.76 -5.14 -7.61
C ALA A 35 -2.38 -6.02 -8.83
N PRO A 36 -2.04 -7.32 -8.66
CA PRO A 36 -1.79 -8.19 -9.81
C PRO A 36 -3.03 -8.47 -10.67
N GLN A 37 -4.24 -8.46 -10.08
CA GLN A 37 -5.48 -8.72 -10.81
C GLN A 37 -5.81 -7.55 -11.75
N VAL A 38 -5.78 -6.32 -11.22
CA VAL A 38 -6.01 -5.11 -12.02
C VAL A 38 -4.87 -4.85 -12.99
N GLY A 39 -3.64 -5.17 -12.59
CA GLY A 39 -2.49 -5.15 -13.48
C GLY A 39 -2.63 -6.13 -14.64
N ALA A 40 -3.10 -7.36 -14.38
CA ALA A 40 -3.32 -8.37 -15.41
C ALA A 40 -4.43 -7.94 -16.39
N TRP A 41 -5.50 -7.32 -15.89
CA TRP A 41 -6.51 -6.70 -16.74
C TRP A 41 -5.90 -5.57 -17.59
N THR A 42 -5.15 -4.65 -16.98
CA THR A 42 -4.50 -3.53 -17.67
C THR A 42 -3.49 -4.00 -18.73
N LEU A 43 -2.82 -5.14 -18.50
CA LEU A 43 -1.88 -5.74 -19.45
C LEU A 43 -2.55 -6.22 -20.74
N GLN A 44 -3.86 -6.44 -20.77
CA GLN A 44 -4.57 -6.90 -21.95
C GLN A 44 -4.53 -5.84 -23.06
N LYS A 45 -4.38 -6.29 -24.32
CA LYS A 45 -4.27 -5.38 -25.46
C LYS A 45 -5.50 -4.50 -25.64
N ALA A 46 -6.68 -5.03 -25.31
CA ALA A 46 -7.95 -4.30 -25.34
C ALA A 46 -7.97 -3.08 -24.40
N ASN A 47 -7.16 -3.09 -23.34
CA ASN A 47 -7.04 -2.01 -22.37
C ASN A 47 -5.80 -1.12 -22.61
N GLY A 48 -5.17 -1.24 -23.78
CA GLY A 48 -3.96 -0.47 -24.14
C GLY A 48 -2.64 -1.10 -23.71
N GLY A 49 -2.68 -2.15 -22.88
CA GLY A 49 -1.50 -2.88 -22.43
C GLY A 49 -0.78 -3.67 -23.53
N ARG A 50 0.31 -4.31 -23.12
CA ARG A 50 1.21 -5.05 -24.03
C ARG A 50 0.57 -6.28 -24.67
N GLY A 51 -0.50 -6.82 -24.10
CA GLY A 51 -1.14 -8.07 -24.52
C GLY A 51 -0.44 -9.32 -23.98
N VAL A 52 0.13 -9.24 -22.77
CA VAL A 52 0.84 -10.37 -22.14
C VAL A 52 -0.06 -11.04 -21.11
N LEU A 53 -0.20 -12.37 -21.21
CA LEU A 53 -0.90 -13.17 -20.22
C LEU A 53 0.03 -13.48 -19.04
N MET A 54 -0.44 -13.29 -17.81
CA MET A 54 0.35 -13.45 -16.58
C MET A 54 1.15 -14.76 -16.54
N GLY A 55 0.48 -15.90 -16.70
CA GLY A 55 1.12 -17.22 -16.60
C GLY A 55 1.69 -17.76 -17.92
N GLY A 56 1.54 -17.04 -19.03
CA GLY A 56 1.79 -17.62 -20.34
C GLY A 56 0.95 -18.88 -20.59
N VAL A 57 1.46 -19.78 -21.43
CA VAL A 57 0.90 -21.12 -21.71
C VAL A 57 2.05 -22.06 -22.02
N PRO A 58 1.88 -23.41 -22.01
CA PRO A 58 2.96 -24.32 -22.38
C PRO A 58 3.60 -23.96 -23.73
N GLY A 59 4.91 -23.65 -23.71
CA GLY A 59 5.67 -23.19 -24.88
C GLY A 59 5.79 -21.66 -25.03
N VAL A 60 5.15 -20.87 -24.17
CA VAL A 60 5.17 -19.39 -24.18
C VAL A 60 5.49 -18.88 -22.77
N GLY A 61 6.49 -18.00 -22.67
CA GLY A 61 6.93 -17.47 -21.37
C GLY A 61 5.86 -16.63 -20.64
N PRO A 62 5.92 -16.58 -19.29
CA PRO A 62 5.00 -15.78 -18.49
C PRO A 62 5.36 -14.28 -18.50
N ALA A 63 4.46 -13.45 -17.96
CA ALA A 63 4.75 -12.04 -17.69
C ALA A 63 5.84 -11.89 -16.63
N ARG A 64 6.74 -10.92 -16.82
CA ARG A 64 7.74 -10.53 -15.81
C ARG A 64 7.19 -9.42 -14.93
N ILE A 65 7.11 -9.68 -13.63
CA ILE A 65 6.53 -8.76 -12.64
C ILE A 65 7.60 -8.35 -11.64
N VAL A 66 7.77 -7.04 -11.47
CA VAL A 66 8.65 -6.47 -10.45
C VAL A 66 7.79 -5.79 -9.39
N ILE A 67 8.06 -6.08 -8.12
CA ILE A 67 7.31 -5.51 -7.00
C ILE A 67 8.30 -4.73 -6.14
N ILE A 68 8.08 -3.42 -6.00
CA ILE A 68 8.95 -2.53 -5.22
C ILE A 68 8.33 -2.34 -3.83
N GLY A 69 8.97 -2.91 -2.81
CA GLY A 69 8.49 -2.98 -1.43
C GLY A 69 8.10 -4.39 -1.04
N GLY A 70 8.79 -4.96 -0.04
CA GLY A 70 8.58 -6.31 0.48
C GLY A 70 7.59 -6.38 1.65
N GLY A 71 6.94 -5.28 2.03
CA GLY A 71 5.97 -5.21 3.12
C GLY A 71 4.68 -6.03 2.90
N VAL A 72 3.63 -5.71 3.65
CA VAL A 72 2.34 -6.44 3.57
C VAL A 72 1.78 -6.42 2.14
N VAL A 73 1.65 -5.23 1.53
CA VAL A 73 1.15 -5.06 0.15
C VAL A 73 1.96 -5.90 -0.83
N GLY A 74 3.29 -5.73 -0.84
CA GLY A 74 4.16 -6.40 -1.80
C GLY A 74 4.19 -7.91 -1.63
N THR A 75 4.12 -8.41 -0.41
CA THR A 75 4.06 -9.86 -0.15
C THR A 75 2.77 -10.47 -0.69
N GLN A 76 1.63 -9.81 -0.46
CA GLN A 76 0.35 -10.29 -0.99
C GLN A 76 0.31 -10.19 -2.52
N ALA A 77 0.84 -9.10 -3.09
CA ALA A 77 0.98 -8.95 -4.53
C ALA A 77 1.85 -10.05 -5.14
N ALA A 78 2.99 -10.36 -4.52
CA ALA A 78 3.89 -11.41 -4.99
C ALA A 78 3.22 -12.78 -4.98
N ARG A 79 2.51 -13.12 -3.89
CA ARG A 79 1.78 -14.38 -3.78
C ARG A 79 0.71 -14.53 -4.85
N ILE A 80 -0.08 -13.48 -5.11
CA ILE A 80 -1.12 -13.54 -6.13
C ILE A 80 -0.51 -13.58 -7.54
N ALA A 81 0.47 -12.74 -7.85
CA ALA A 81 1.12 -12.73 -9.16
C ALA A 81 1.80 -14.07 -9.48
N ALA A 82 2.52 -14.66 -8.53
CA ALA A 82 3.13 -15.98 -8.68
C ALA A 82 2.06 -17.08 -8.81
N GLY A 83 0.96 -16.98 -8.04
CA GLY A 83 -0.19 -17.88 -8.17
C GLY A 83 -0.91 -17.80 -9.53
N MET A 84 -0.80 -16.67 -10.23
CA MET A 84 -1.25 -16.50 -11.62
C MET A 84 -0.24 -17.04 -12.65
N GLY A 85 0.88 -17.61 -12.21
CA GLY A 85 1.94 -18.19 -13.04
C GLY A 85 3.00 -17.20 -13.53
N ALA A 86 3.00 -15.96 -13.02
CA ALA A 86 3.93 -14.94 -13.47
C ALA A 86 5.36 -15.16 -12.94
N ASP A 87 6.36 -14.63 -13.63
CA ASP A 87 7.74 -14.58 -13.15
C ASP A 87 7.92 -13.33 -12.27
N VAL A 88 8.00 -13.53 -10.95
CA VAL A 88 7.95 -12.45 -9.96
C VAL A 88 9.31 -12.22 -9.29
N THR A 89 9.70 -10.95 -9.18
CA THR A 89 10.83 -10.49 -8.36
C THR A 89 10.37 -9.39 -7.40
N VAL A 90 10.60 -9.58 -6.10
CA VAL A 90 10.33 -8.58 -5.06
C VAL A 90 11.62 -7.84 -4.68
N LEU A 91 11.55 -6.51 -4.62
CA LEU A 91 12.62 -5.61 -4.24
C LEU A 91 12.36 -4.98 -2.86
N ASP A 92 13.35 -5.02 -1.97
CA ASP A 92 13.32 -4.28 -0.69
C ASP A 92 14.75 -3.93 -0.23
N GLN A 93 14.89 -2.91 0.61
CA GLN A 93 16.17 -2.51 1.20
C GLN A 93 16.48 -3.26 2.51
N SER A 94 15.48 -3.89 3.14
CA SER A 94 15.64 -4.65 4.37
C SER A 94 16.12 -6.07 4.07
N LEU A 95 17.41 -6.33 4.30
CA LEU A 95 17.96 -7.68 4.22
C LEU A 95 17.25 -8.69 5.15
N PRO A 96 16.88 -8.35 6.41
CA PRO A 96 16.05 -9.22 7.21
C PRO A 96 14.71 -9.55 6.56
N ARG A 97 14.09 -8.58 5.87
CA ARG A 97 12.84 -8.82 5.15
C ARG A 97 13.04 -9.74 3.94
N MET A 98 14.11 -9.54 3.19
CA MET A 98 14.45 -10.41 2.04
C MET A 98 14.70 -11.84 2.49
N ARG A 99 15.45 -12.07 3.57
CA ARG A 99 15.63 -13.41 4.15
C ARG A 99 14.30 -14.07 4.52
N TYR A 100 13.43 -13.34 5.23
CA TYR A 100 12.11 -13.88 5.58
C TYR A 100 11.28 -14.29 4.36
N LEU A 101 11.27 -13.44 3.32
CA LEU A 101 10.53 -13.75 2.10
C LEU A 101 11.13 -14.93 1.34
N ASP A 102 12.45 -15.06 1.31
CA ASP A 102 13.15 -16.19 0.70
C ASP A 102 12.88 -17.50 1.47
N ASP A 103 13.04 -17.50 2.78
CA ASP A 103 12.79 -18.66 3.66
C ASP A 103 11.34 -19.16 3.53
N THR A 104 10.39 -18.23 3.34
CA THR A 104 8.96 -18.55 3.30
C THR A 104 8.45 -18.84 1.89
N PHE A 105 8.98 -18.18 0.86
CA PHE A 105 8.42 -18.14 -0.49
C PHE A 105 9.44 -18.32 -1.62
N GLY A 106 10.69 -18.70 -1.35
CA GLY A 106 11.76 -18.82 -2.35
C GLY A 106 11.46 -19.82 -3.48
N THR A 107 10.49 -20.72 -3.29
CA THR A 107 9.99 -21.62 -4.35
C THR A 107 8.93 -20.99 -5.25
N HIS A 108 8.38 -19.84 -4.86
CA HIS A 108 7.27 -19.16 -5.55
C HIS A 108 7.72 -17.89 -6.28
N PHE A 109 8.64 -17.11 -5.71
CA PHE A 109 9.12 -15.87 -6.33
C PHE A 109 10.54 -15.53 -5.86
N LYS A 110 11.22 -14.69 -6.65
CA LYS A 110 12.58 -14.22 -6.37
C LYS A 110 12.56 -13.01 -5.45
N THR A 111 13.61 -12.87 -4.66
CA THR A 111 13.90 -11.64 -3.91
C THR A 111 15.18 -11.01 -4.43
N ASN A 112 15.25 -9.67 -4.44
CA ASN A 112 16.48 -8.95 -4.76
C ASN A 112 16.57 -7.67 -3.91
N TYR A 113 17.78 -7.24 -3.58
CA TYR A 113 18.00 -6.01 -2.84
C TYR A 113 17.69 -4.79 -3.73
N ALA A 114 16.98 -3.80 -3.18
CA ALA A 114 16.58 -2.60 -3.91
C ALA A 114 17.72 -1.57 -4.03
N SER A 115 18.76 -1.90 -4.81
CA SER A 115 19.76 -0.91 -5.25
C SER A 115 19.22 -0.09 -6.43
N GLN A 116 19.77 1.11 -6.67
CA GLN A 116 19.35 1.94 -7.82
C GLN A 116 19.60 1.24 -9.16
N GLY A 117 20.74 0.56 -9.29
CA GLY A 117 21.10 -0.17 -10.51
C GLY A 117 20.18 -1.36 -10.77
N ASP A 118 19.99 -2.23 -9.76
CA ASP A 118 19.13 -3.41 -9.89
C ASP A 118 17.67 -3.01 -10.14
N THR A 119 17.19 -1.96 -9.48
CA THR A 119 15.83 -1.46 -9.67
C THR A 119 15.64 -0.98 -11.10
N ALA A 120 16.57 -0.16 -11.63
CA ALA A 120 16.49 0.35 -13.00
C ALA A 120 16.51 -0.80 -14.03
N GLU A 121 17.42 -1.76 -13.86
CA GLU A 121 17.54 -2.91 -14.75
C GLU A 121 16.26 -3.74 -14.76
N LEU A 122 15.76 -4.14 -13.58
CA LEU A 122 14.58 -4.98 -13.47
C LEU A 122 13.32 -4.28 -13.98
N VAL A 123 13.15 -2.98 -13.69
CA VAL A 123 12.04 -2.16 -14.20
C VAL A 123 12.03 -2.14 -15.72
N SER A 124 13.18 -1.93 -16.38
CA SER A 124 13.28 -1.90 -17.85
C SER A 124 12.85 -3.23 -18.51
N GLN A 125 13.03 -4.35 -17.80
CA GLN A 125 12.71 -5.70 -18.28
C GLN A 125 11.30 -6.16 -17.94
N ALA A 126 10.59 -5.44 -17.07
CA ALA A 126 9.28 -5.83 -16.57
C ALA A 126 8.19 -5.66 -17.64
N ASP A 127 7.19 -6.54 -17.61
CA ASP A 127 5.91 -6.31 -18.28
C ASP A 127 4.95 -5.56 -17.33
N MET A 128 5.12 -5.72 -16.02
CA MET A 128 4.41 -4.96 -15.00
C MET A 128 5.30 -4.63 -13.80
N VAL A 129 5.15 -3.42 -13.27
CA VAL A 129 5.76 -3.00 -12.00
C VAL A 129 4.67 -2.64 -11.00
N ILE A 130 4.74 -3.18 -9.79
CA ILE A 130 3.84 -2.85 -8.68
C ILE A 130 4.59 -2.04 -7.64
N GLY A 131 4.14 -0.81 -7.42
CA GLY A 131 4.63 0.06 -6.35
C GLY A 131 3.93 -0.26 -5.04
N ALA A 132 4.66 -0.82 -4.08
CA ALA A 132 4.15 -1.31 -2.80
C ALA A 132 4.91 -0.72 -1.59
N VAL A 133 5.51 0.45 -1.76
CA VAL A 133 6.26 1.13 -0.70
C VAL A 133 5.35 2.07 0.08
N LEU A 134 5.41 1.94 1.40
CA LEU A 134 4.68 2.75 2.36
C LEU A 134 5.68 3.31 3.37
N ILE A 135 5.72 4.62 3.53
CA ILE A 135 6.40 5.25 4.67
C ILE A 135 5.31 5.80 5.60
N PRO A 136 5.09 5.20 6.79
CA PRO A 136 4.06 5.65 7.71
C PRO A 136 4.17 7.15 8.02
N GLY A 137 3.11 7.90 7.76
CA GLY A 137 3.02 9.33 8.08
C GLY A 137 3.85 10.26 7.19
N ALA A 138 4.40 9.79 6.07
CA ALA A 138 5.14 10.59 5.11
C ALA A 138 4.63 10.37 3.67
N ALA A 139 5.00 11.26 2.75
CA ALA A 139 4.76 11.04 1.33
C ALA A 139 5.60 9.86 0.83
N ALA A 140 5.05 9.11 -0.14
CA ALA A 140 5.78 8.03 -0.78
C ALA A 140 7.00 8.61 -1.52
N PRO A 141 8.21 8.04 -1.36
CA PRO A 141 9.38 8.47 -2.11
C PRO A 141 9.18 8.13 -3.60
N LYS A 142 9.66 9.00 -4.48
CA LYS A 142 9.73 8.72 -5.92
C LYS A 142 10.89 7.77 -6.18
N LEU A 143 10.58 6.49 -6.33
CA LEU A 143 11.57 5.41 -6.44
C LEU A 143 11.95 5.10 -7.88
N VAL A 144 11.06 5.40 -8.82
CA VAL A 144 11.29 5.21 -10.24
C VAL A 144 11.07 6.55 -10.96
N THR A 145 12.13 7.06 -11.57
CA THR A 145 12.11 8.37 -12.23
C THR A 145 11.45 8.27 -13.60
N ARG A 146 10.98 9.41 -14.14
CA ARG A 146 10.41 9.47 -15.50
C ARG A 146 11.40 8.91 -16.52
N GLU A 147 12.70 9.21 -16.41
CA GLU A 147 13.72 8.68 -17.31
C GLU A 147 13.78 7.14 -17.26
N GLN A 148 13.73 6.54 -16.08
CA GLN A 148 13.70 5.07 -15.95
C GLN A 148 12.44 4.47 -16.58
N LEU A 149 11.30 5.15 -16.46
CA LEU A 149 10.04 4.69 -17.07
C LEU A 149 10.10 4.67 -18.59
N THR A 150 10.81 5.61 -19.23
CA THR A 150 11.00 5.60 -20.69
C THR A 150 11.80 4.38 -21.19
N THR A 151 12.53 3.69 -20.31
CA THR A 151 13.27 2.46 -20.66
C THR A 151 12.39 1.21 -20.63
N MET A 152 11.18 1.30 -20.08
CA MET A 152 10.26 0.19 -20.02
C MET A 152 9.73 -0.18 -21.41
N LYS A 153 9.25 -1.42 -21.52
CA LYS A 153 8.62 -1.91 -22.74
C LYS A 153 7.33 -1.13 -23.01
N SER A 154 7.11 -0.75 -24.28
CA SER A 154 5.82 -0.17 -24.67
C SER A 154 4.65 -1.11 -24.32
N GLY A 155 3.60 -0.53 -23.73
CA GLY A 155 2.43 -1.22 -23.21
C GLY A 155 2.64 -1.90 -21.85
N ALA A 156 3.83 -1.78 -21.24
CA ALA A 156 4.04 -2.26 -19.87
C ALA A 156 3.12 -1.50 -18.89
N VAL A 157 2.86 -2.14 -17.76
CA VAL A 157 1.90 -1.66 -16.77
C VAL A 157 2.60 -1.23 -15.49
N ILE A 158 2.13 -0.15 -14.90
CA ILE A 158 2.46 0.24 -13.54
C ILE A 158 1.18 0.17 -12.72
N VAL A 159 1.26 -0.46 -11.55
CA VAL A 159 0.21 -0.41 -10.53
C VAL A 159 0.78 0.28 -9.31
N ASP A 160 0.38 1.53 -9.07
CA ASP A 160 0.88 2.33 -7.95
C ASP A 160 -0.07 2.22 -6.75
N VAL A 161 0.20 1.27 -5.86
CA VAL A 161 -0.59 1.09 -4.63
C VAL A 161 -0.29 2.19 -3.61
N ALA A 162 0.84 2.89 -3.75
CA ALA A 162 1.23 4.00 -2.88
C ALA A 162 0.59 5.34 -3.29
N ILE A 163 -0.34 5.34 -4.26
CA ILE A 163 -0.97 6.55 -4.79
C ILE A 163 -1.72 7.36 -3.73
N ASP A 164 -2.25 6.70 -2.70
CA ASP A 164 -2.92 7.35 -1.56
C ASP A 164 -1.97 8.29 -0.78
N GLN A 165 -0.65 8.14 -0.97
CA GLN A 165 0.40 9.00 -0.39
C GLN A 165 1.23 9.74 -1.46
N GLY A 166 0.65 9.94 -2.64
CA GLY A 166 1.28 10.66 -3.75
C GLY A 166 2.02 9.76 -4.76
N GLY A 167 2.08 8.45 -4.52
CA GLY A 167 2.62 7.46 -5.46
C GLY A 167 4.14 7.38 -5.50
N CYS A 168 4.68 6.19 -5.78
CA CYS A 168 6.12 5.96 -5.82
C CYS A 168 6.77 6.09 -7.21
N PHE A 169 5.98 6.38 -8.25
CA PHE A 169 6.47 6.71 -9.59
C PHE A 169 6.29 8.20 -9.88
N GLU A 170 7.20 8.81 -10.64
CA GLU A 170 7.14 10.25 -10.94
C GLU A 170 5.99 10.65 -11.87
N THR A 171 5.56 9.74 -12.74
CA THR A 171 4.44 9.94 -13.68
C THR A 171 3.08 9.56 -13.09
N SER A 172 3.03 9.07 -11.85
CA SER A 172 1.79 8.69 -11.17
C SER A 172 0.87 9.88 -10.90
N ARG A 173 -0.40 9.73 -11.27
CA ARG A 173 -1.51 10.66 -10.99
C ARG A 173 -2.69 9.85 -10.49
N ALA A 174 -3.33 10.31 -9.41
CA ALA A 174 -4.48 9.60 -8.86
C ALA A 174 -5.61 9.50 -9.89
N THR A 175 -6.19 8.30 -9.98
CA THR A 175 -7.32 7.96 -10.85
C THR A 175 -8.49 7.47 -10.01
N THR A 176 -9.61 7.16 -10.66
CA THR A 176 -10.85 6.72 -10.00
C THR A 176 -11.24 5.31 -10.45
N HIS A 177 -12.18 4.69 -9.75
CA HIS A 177 -12.71 3.39 -10.20
C HIS A 177 -13.45 3.48 -11.55
N GLU A 178 -13.94 4.66 -11.94
CA GLU A 178 -14.66 4.88 -13.21
C GLU A 178 -13.71 5.04 -14.40
N ASP A 179 -12.59 5.74 -14.18
CA ASP A 179 -11.51 5.92 -15.16
C ASP A 179 -10.18 5.51 -14.53
N PRO A 180 -9.88 4.20 -14.48
CA PRO A 180 -8.84 3.65 -13.60
C PRO A 180 -7.45 3.63 -14.22
N ILE A 181 -7.34 3.84 -15.53
CA ILE A 181 -6.08 3.72 -16.26
C ILE A 181 -5.83 4.88 -17.20
N TYR A 182 -4.58 5.24 -17.36
CA TYR A 182 -4.15 6.18 -18.40
C TYR A 182 -2.84 5.73 -19.03
N ASN A 183 -2.57 6.22 -20.24
CA ASN A 183 -1.30 6.03 -20.91
C ASN A 183 -0.46 7.29 -20.73
N GLU A 184 0.75 7.14 -20.21
CA GLU A 184 1.77 8.19 -20.21
C GLU A 184 3.02 7.61 -20.87
N GLU A 185 3.47 8.24 -21.96
CA GLU A 185 4.71 7.88 -22.67
C GLU A 185 4.79 6.40 -23.10
N GLY A 186 3.63 5.79 -23.41
CA GLY A 186 3.55 4.40 -23.85
C GLY A 186 3.47 3.39 -22.69
N ILE A 187 3.40 3.85 -21.44
CA ILE A 187 3.27 3.04 -20.24
C ILE A 187 1.89 3.22 -19.63
N MET A 188 1.21 2.10 -19.39
CA MET A 188 -0.14 2.09 -18.82
C MET A 188 -0.04 2.20 -17.29
N HIS A 189 -0.73 3.18 -16.73
CA HIS A 189 -0.75 3.44 -15.30
C HIS A 189 -2.10 3.06 -14.74
N TYR A 190 -2.10 2.24 -13.69
CA TYR A 190 -3.22 2.05 -12.79
C TYR A 190 -2.88 2.70 -11.46
N CYS A 191 -3.60 3.77 -11.11
CA CYS A 191 -3.29 4.61 -9.94
C CYS A 191 -4.57 4.92 -9.16
N VAL A 192 -5.46 3.93 -9.01
CA VAL A 192 -6.76 4.14 -8.36
C VAL A 192 -6.55 4.27 -6.86
N ALA A 193 -6.92 5.43 -6.31
CA ALA A 193 -6.96 5.62 -4.87
C ALA A 193 -8.04 4.72 -4.24
N ASN A 194 -7.83 4.28 -3.00
CA ASN A 194 -8.79 3.40 -2.31
C ASN A 194 -9.14 2.13 -3.13
N MET A 195 -8.11 1.38 -3.57
CA MET A 195 -8.29 0.10 -4.26
C MET A 195 -9.22 -0.89 -3.51
N PRO A 196 -9.16 -1.04 -2.17
CA PRO A 196 -10.04 -1.94 -1.43
C PRO A 196 -11.54 -1.66 -1.61
N GLY A 197 -11.92 -0.43 -2.01
CA GLY A 197 -13.30 -0.08 -2.32
C GLY A 197 -13.93 -0.93 -3.43
N ALA A 198 -13.13 -1.42 -4.39
CA ALA A 198 -13.62 -2.26 -5.50
C ALA A 198 -14.15 -3.63 -5.04
N VAL A 199 -13.72 -4.10 -3.86
CA VAL A 199 -14.12 -5.40 -3.29
C VAL A 199 -14.74 -5.23 -1.90
N ALA A 200 -15.66 -4.26 -1.81
CA ALA A 200 -16.27 -3.79 -0.56
C ALA A 200 -16.76 -4.91 0.38
N ARG A 201 -17.32 -6.01 -0.15
CA ARG A 201 -17.75 -7.15 0.67
C ARG A 201 -16.60 -7.76 1.46
N THR A 202 -15.48 -8.01 0.80
CA THR A 202 -14.28 -8.58 1.42
C THR A 202 -13.62 -7.56 2.35
N SER A 203 -13.44 -6.33 1.88
CA SER A 203 -12.78 -5.25 2.63
C SER A 203 -13.54 -4.90 3.91
N THR A 204 -14.87 -4.82 3.85
CA THR A 204 -15.72 -4.52 5.02
C THR A 204 -15.56 -5.59 6.10
N ILE A 205 -15.59 -6.87 5.72
CA ILE A 205 -15.42 -7.96 6.68
C ILE A 205 -14.00 -7.96 7.27
N ALA A 206 -12.98 -7.77 6.43
CA ALA A 206 -11.58 -7.74 6.89
C ALA A 206 -11.32 -6.58 7.86
N LEU A 207 -11.77 -5.36 7.52
CA LEU A 207 -11.66 -4.19 8.38
C LEU A 207 -12.51 -4.34 9.65
N GLY A 208 -13.73 -4.87 9.52
CA GLY A 208 -14.63 -5.15 10.65
C GLY A 208 -14.00 -6.09 11.67
N ASN A 209 -13.38 -7.17 11.22
CA ASN A 209 -12.70 -8.12 12.11
C ASN A 209 -11.53 -7.48 12.88
N ALA A 210 -10.75 -6.62 12.23
CA ALA A 210 -9.62 -5.94 12.88
C ALA A 210 -10.08 -4.85 13.86
N THR A 211 -11.15 -4.12 13.52
CA THR A 211 -11.66 -2.99 14.31
C THR A 211 -12.55 -3.42 15.48
N MET A 212 -13.22 -4.58 15.39
CA MET A 212 -14.23 -5.02 16.37
C MET A 212 -13.75 -4.95 17.83
N PRO A 213 -12.54 -5.44 18.20
CA PRO A 213 -12.09 -5.37 19.59
C PRO A 213 -11.99 -3.93 20.13
N PHE A 214 -11.56 -2.99 19.27
CA PHE A 214 -11.46 -1.57 19.63
C PHE A 214 -12.83 -0.90 19.70
N MET A 215 -13.74 -1.23 18.78
CA MET A 215 -15.11 -0.70 18.80
C MET A 215 -15.87 -1.14 20.05
N LEU A 216 -15.77 -2.40 20.46
CA LEU A 216 -16.38 -2.90 21.69
C LEU A 216 -15.82 -2.19 22.91
N ALA A 217 -14.50 -2.03 23.00
CA ALA A 217 -13.87 -1.30 24.09
C ALA A 217 -14.36 0.17 24.18
N LEU A 218 -14.49 0.84 23.03
CA LEU A 218 -15.01 2.22 22.96
C LEU A 218 -16.50 2.29 23.36
N ALA A 219 -17.31 1.32 22.94
CA ALA A 219 -18.73 1.26 23.26
C ALA A 219 -18.99 0.97 24.74
N ASP A 220 -18.26 0.02 25.33
CA ASP A 220 -18.46 -0.42 26.70
C ASP A 220 -17.91 0.57 27.74
N LYS A 221 -16.78 1.23 27.42
CA LYS A 221 -16.02 2.04 28.38
C LYS A 221 -16.07 3.55 28.10
N GLY A 222 -16.49 3.95 26.92
CA GLY A 222 -16.26 5.30 26.40
C GLY A 222 -14.79 5.54 26.01
N TRP A 223 -14.55 6.61 25.26
CA TRP A 223 -13.23 6.86 24.65
C TRP A 223 -12.10 7.10 25.66
N GLN A 224 -12.35 7.86 26.74
CA GLN A 224 -11.32 8.19 27.73
C GLN A 224 -10.78 6.93 28.38
N LYS A 225 -11.67 6.12 28.97
CA LYS A 225 -11.27 4.89 29.67
C LYS A 225 -10.72 3.83 28.73
N ALA A 226 -11.26 3.70 27.51
CA ALA A 226 -10.72 2.78 26.51
C ALA A 226 -9.29 3.14 26.09
N CYS A 227 -9.00 4.43 25.89
CA CYS A 227 -7.66 4.90 25.56
C CYS A 227 -6.69 4.84 26.77
N GLU A 228 -7.16 5.09 27.99
CA GLU A 228 -6.35 4.89 29.21
C GLU A 228 -5.93 3.43 29.38
N ASP A 229 -6.85 2.50 29.15
CA ASP A 229 -6.60 1.07 29.30
C ASP A 229 -5.77 0.47 28.14
N ASN A 230 -5.75 1.14 26.98
CA ASN A 230 -5.07 0.65 25.79
C ASN A 230 -4.18 1.74 25.15
N PRO A 231 -2.86 1.74 25.39
CA PRO A 231 -1.94 2.73 24.84
C PRO A 231 -1.89 2.70 23.31
N HIS A 232 -2.21 1.56 22.69
CA HIS A 232 -2.25 1.44 21.23
C HIS A 232 -3.47 2.14 20.61
N LEU A 233 -4.61 2.08 21.30
CA LEU A 233 -5.79 2.86 20.92
C LEU A 233 -5.57 4.35 21.16
N LEU A 234 -4.90 4.70 22.27
CA LEU A 234 -4.52 6.08 22.57
C LEU A 234 -3.57 6.67 21.52
N ALA A 235 -2.66 5.87 20.96
CA ALA A 235 -1.81 6.30 19.84
C ALA A 235 -2.64 6.72 18.61
N GLY A 236 -3.84 6.14 18.48
CA GLY A 236 -4.82 6.49 17.46
C GLY A 236 -5.54 7.82 17.69
N LEU A 237 -5.49 8.39 18.90
CA LEU A 237 -6.18 9.65 19.22
C LEU A 237 -5.52 10.80 18.45
N ASN A 238 -6.27 11.42 17.54
CA ASN A 238 -5.79 12.50 16.68
C ASN A 238 -6.34 13.86 17.06
N ILE A 239 -7.60 13.94 17.49
CA ILE A 239 -8.26 15.20 17.84
C ILE A 239 -9.13 15.01 19.08
N HIS A 240 -9.12 15.99 19.97
CA HIS A 240 -10.10 16.10 21.06
C HIS A 240 -10.30 17.57 21.45
N ALA A 241 -11.56 18.01 21.66
CA ALA A 241 -11.90 19.35 22.15
C ALA A 241 -11.21 20.50 21.37
N GLY A 242 -11.13 20.36 20.04
CA GLY A 242 -10.49 21.34 19.15
C GLY A 242 -8.97 21.38 19.21
N ARG A 243 -8.34 20.42 19.88
CA ARG A 243 -6.88 20.25 19.95
C ARG A 243 -6.43 19.06 19.13
N LEU A 244 -5.33 19.23 18.42
CA LEU A 244 -4.65 18.16 17.68
C LEU A 244 -3.71 17.42 18.62
N THR A 245 -3.65 16.09 18.52
CA THR A 245 -2.79 15.25 19.38
C THR A 245 -1.75 14.43 18.64
N TYR A 246 -1.91 14.27 17.33
CA TYR A 246 -0.98 13.47 16.52
C TYR A 246 0.15 14.33 15.92
N TYR A 247 1.39 14.05 16.34
CA TYR A 247 2.55 14.87 16.03
C TYR A 247 2.83 15.02 14.53
N ALA A 248 2.74 13.94 13.75
CA ALA A 248 3.10 13.99 12.32
C ALA A 248 2.14 14.91 11.54
N VAL A 249 0.84 14.87 11.86
CA VAL A 249 -0.15 15.80 11.28
C VAL A 249 0.12 17.24 11.73
N GLY A 250 0.49 17.45 13.00
CA GLY A 250 0.84 18.79 13.50
C GLY A 250 2.05 19.39 12.78
N LYS A 251 3.10 18.58 12.57
CA LYS A 251 4.28 18.96 11.80
C LYS A 251 3.94 19.27 10.34
N ALA A 252 3.14 18.43 9.69
CA ALA A 252 2.77 18.60 8.29
C ALA A 252 1.91 19.85 8.05
N LEU A 253 1.03 20.20 8.99
CA LEU A 253 0.09 21.33 8.85
C LEU A 253 0.53 22.60 9.60
N GLY A 254 1.66 22.57 10.33
CA GLY A 254 2.11 23.71 11.14
C GLY A 254 1.20 24.01 12.33
N ILE A 255 0.55 22.99 12.91
CA ILE A 255 -0.39 23.12 14.02
C ILE A 255 0.24 22.58 15.31
N ASN A 256 0.11 23.34 16.40
CA ASN A 256 0.55 22.91 17.73
C ASN A 256 -0.20 21.66 18.20
N VAL A 257 0.52 20.72 18.79
CA VAL A 257 -0.04 19.45 19.28
C VAL A 257 -0.01 19.38 20.80
N LEU A 258 -1.06 18.79 21.37
CA LEU A 258 -1.13 18.36 22.76
C LEU A 258 -0.77 16.88 22.84
N THR A 259 -0.03 16.42 23.85
CA THR A 259 0.21 14.98 23.96
C THR A 259 -1.10 14.22 24.21
N PRO A 260 -1.30 13.03 23.63
CA PRO A 260 -2.52 12.24 23.84
C PRO A 260 -2.86 12.02 25.32
N ASN A 261 -1.86 11.78 26.18
CA ASN A 261 -2.06 11.63 27.62
C ASN A 261 -2.59 12.88 28.32
N LEU A 262 -2.24 14.08 27.84
CA LEU A 262 -2.81 15.32 28.37
C LEU A 262 -4.23 15.53 27.86
N ALA A 263 -4.54 15.10 26.64
CA ALA A 263 -5.89 15.19 26.07
C ALA A 263 -6.92 14.34 26.84
N LEU A 264 -6.51 13.27 27.52
CA LEU A 264 -7.39 12.47 28.39
C LEU A 264 -7.93 13.24 29.61
N LYS A 265 -7.26 14.33 30.00
CA LYS A 265 -7.58 15.12 31.20
C LYS A 265 -8.38 16.40 30.91
N VAL A 266 -8.65 16.66 29.63
CA VAL A 266 -9.45 17.80 29.14
C VAL A 266 -10.90 17.35 29.03
#